data_AF-A0A6G9Z6Y1-F1
#
_entry.id   AF-A0A6G9Z6Y1-F1
#
_cell.length_a   1.000
_cell.length_b   1.000
_cell.length_c   1.000
_cell.angle_alpha   90.00
_cell.angle_beta   90.00
_cell.angle_gamma   90.00
#
_symmetry.space_group_name_H-M   'P 1'
#
loop_
_entity.id
_entity.type
_entity.pdbx_description
1 polymer ?
#
loop_
_entity_poly.entity_id
_entity_poly.type
_entity_poly.pdbx_seq_one_letter_code
_entity_poly.pdbx_strand_id
1 'polypeptide(L)'
;MDNLPVADESNPDDIEWMFTHLPLSDSLPLQVQPKARKEWAQLFTAYGVRWHPELATKKLRHVGRGGAHDLNGLRVVLDVNDPDPEPIRVPDPEEMTHAEQAFMAERLRYLGRMPAPPHRVPAGERMDPAKHEAAVVLGYLMGCDEVEKRRVIAAEMTGLAREEILEKYRGV
;
A
#
# COMPACT_ATOMS: atom_id res chain seq x y z
N MET A 1 22.30 -13.47 -6.68
CA MET A 1 22.35 -14.69 -5.85
C MET A 1 22.68 -14.21 -4.45
N ASP A 2 21.67 -14.05 -3.61
CA ASP A 2 21.93 -13.87 -2.18
C ASP A 2 22.62 -15.13 -1.67
N ASN A 3 23.69 -14.95 -0.91
CA ASN A 3 24.48 -16.04 -0.34
C ASN A 3 23.59 -16.90 0.54
N LEU A 4 23.12 -18.03 0.02
CA LEU A 4 22.60 -19.09 0.84
C LEU A 4 23.71 -19.48 1.83
N PRO A 5 23.43 -19.57 3.14
CA PRO A 5 24.43 -19.98 4.11
C PRO A 5 25.00 -21.34 3.68
N VAL A 6 26.32 -21.46 3.75
CA VAL A 6 27.01 -22.74 3.57
C VAL A 6 26.42 -23.69 4.62
N ALA A 7 25.65 -24.67 4.16
CA ALA A 7 24.93 -25.60 5.02
C ALA A 7 25.94 -26.32 5.92
N ASP A 8 25.70 -26.31 7.23
CA ASP A 8 26.38 -27.20 8.14
C ASP A 8 25.64 -28.53 8.05
N GLU A 9 26.31 -29.57 7.56
CA GLU A 9 25.75 -30.91 7.33
C GLU A 9 25.13 -31.55 8.59
N SER A 10 25.09 -30.87 9.73
CA SER A 10 24.49 -31.34 10.98
C SER A 10 23.30 -30.52 11.48
N ASN A 11 22.93 -29.40 10.83
CA ASN A 11 21.89 -28.51 11.33
C ASN A 11 20.49 -28.85 10.78
N PRO A 12 19.53 -29.27 11.62
CA PRO A 12 18.16 -29.53 11.18
C PRO A 12 17.44 -28.29 10.65
N ASP A 13 17.86 -27.08 11.02
CA ASP A 13 17.27 -25.85 10.49
C ASP A 13 17.54 -25.69 8.97
N ASP A 14 18.53 -26.40 8.41
CA ASP A 14 18.92 -26.30 7.01
C ASP A 14 17.94 -27.00 6.04
N ILE A 15 17.06 -27.87 6.56
CA ILE A 15 16.05 -28.60 5.77
C ILE A 15 14.60 -28.23 6.09
N GLU A 16 14.34 -27.40 7.11
CA GLU A 16 12.97 -27.05 7.53
C GLU A 16 12.15 -26.45 6.36
N TRP A 17 12.79 -25.61 5.55
CA TRP A 17 12.16 -24.91 4.44
C TRP A 17 11.56 -25.86 3.39
N MET A 18 12.09 -27.09 3.27
CA MET A 18 11.60 -28.10 2.32
C MET A 18 10.16 -28.52 2.64
N PHE A 19 9.76 -28.45 3.91
CA PHE A 19 8.41 -28.80 4.36
C PHE A 19 7.39 -27.67 4.19
N THR A 20 7.79 -26.51 3.65
CA THR A 20 6.87 -25.38 3.46
C THR A 20 5.88 -25.60 2.32
N HIS A 21 6.26 -26.34 1.28
CA HIS A 21 5.51 -26.45 0.02
C HIS A 21 5.58 -27.87 -0.55
N LEU A 22 5.24 -28.86 0.28
CA LEU A 22 5.11 -30.23 -0.19
C LEU A 22 3.85 -30.40 -1.05
N PRO A 23 3.87 -31.18 -2.14
CA PRO A 23 2.67 -31.45 -2.91
C PRO A 23 1.71 -32.35 -2.10
N LEU A 24 0.45 -31.93 -1.92
CA LEU A 24 -0.61 -32.75 -1.32
C LEU A 24 -1.48 -33.42 -2.38
N SER A 25 -1.85 -32.66 -3.41
CA SER A 25 -2.61 -33.09 -4.60
C SER A 25 -2.29 -32.17 -5.78
N ASP A 26 -2.78 -32.49 -6.99
CA ASP A 26 -2.43 -31.86 -8.28
C ASP A 26 -2.39 -30.32 -8.29
N SER A 27 -3.08 -29.63 -7.37
CA SER A 27 -3.11 -28.17 -7.30
C SER A 27 -2.95 -27.56 -5.90
N LEU A 28 -2.75 -28.36 -4.85
CA LEU A 28 -2.72 -27.86 -3.46
C LEU A 28 -1.42 -28.21 -2.75
N PRO A 29 -0.66 -27.21 -2.27
CA PRO A 29 0.47 -27.47 -1.39
C PRO A 29 -0.03 -27.87 0.01
N LEU A 30 0.60 -28.88 0.60
CA LEU A 30 0.49 -29.21 2.02
C LEU A 30 1.13 -28.08 2.82
N GLN A 31 0.30 -27.30 3.50
CA GLN A 31 0.75 -26.25 4.42
C GLN A 31 1.03 -26.87 5.79
N VAL A 32 2.30 -27.12 6.09
CA VAL A 32 2.73 -27.68 7.36
C VAL A 32 2.95 -26.55 8.37
N GLN A 33 2.39 -26.69 9.58
CA GLN A 33 2.57 -25.70 10.65
C GLN A 33 4.05 -25.62 11.06
N PRO A 34 4.57 -24.42 11.41
CA PRO A 34 6.00 -24.24 11.73
C PRO A 34 6.55 -25.22 12.78
N LYS A 35 5.77 -25.50 13.83
CA LYS A 35 6.17 -26.46 14.87
C LYS A 35 6.38 -27.87 14.30
N ALA A 36 5.44 -28.36 13.48
CA ALA A 36 5.53 -29.67 12.87
C ALA A 36 6.69 -29.75 11.87
N ARG A 37 6.96 -28.67 11.11
CA ARG A 37 8.12 -28.62 10.20
C ARG A 37 9.44 -28.79 10.94
N LYS A 38 9.59 -28.12 12.09
CA LYS A 38 10.79 -28.25 12.91
C LYS A 38 10.95 -29.66 13.48
N GLU A 39 9.87 -30.26 13.98
CA GLU A 39 9.88 -31.63 14.47
C GLU A 39 10.22 -32.63 13.34
N TRP A 40 9.70 -32.41 12.13
CA TRP A 40 10.01 -33.24 10.96
C TRP A 40 11.46 -33.05 10.50
N ALA A 41 11.96 -31.83 10.45
CA ALA A 41 13.35 -31.56 10.08
C ALA A 41 14.33 -32.25 11.04
N GLN A 42 14.06 -32.21 12.35
CA GLN A 42 14.83 -32.95 13.35
C GLN A 42 14.76 -34.45 13.13
N LEU A 43 13.56 -35.00 12.88
CA LEU A 43 13.36 -36.42 12.63
C LEU A 43 14.10 -36.91 11.38
N PHE A 44 13.97 -36.20 10.26
CA PHE A 44 14.63 -36.56 9.00
C PHE A 44 16.16 -36.44 9.11
N THR A 45 16.65 -35.42 9.82
CA THR A 45 18.08 -35.29 10.14
C THR A 45 18.56 -36.46 10.99
N ALA A 46 17.77 -36.91 11.97
CA ALA A 46 18.08 -38.10 12.78
C ALA A 46 18.06 -39.41 11.97
N TYR A 47 17.26 -39.48 10.91
CA TYR A 47 17.32 -40.58 9.92
C TYR A 47 18.51 -40.49 8.95
N GLY A 48 19.33 -39.45 9.05
CA GLY A 48 20.52 -39.27 8.22
C GLY A 48 20.27 -38.51 6.92
N VAL A 49 19.09 -37.88 6.74
CA VAL A 49 18.83 -37.02 5.57
C VAL A 49 19.66 -35.76 5.66
N ARG A 50 20.28 -35.35 4.55
CA ARG A 50 21.13 -34.17 4.41
C ARG A 50 20.79 -33.41 3.13
N TRP A 51 20.95 -32.09 3.17
CA TRP A 51 20.71 -31.24 2.01
C TRP A 51 21.99 -31.09 1.18
N HIS A 52 21.86 -31.41 -0.10
CA HIS A 52 22.93 -31.35 -1.09
C HIS A 52 22.45 -30.47 -2.25
N PRO A 53 22.66 -29.14 -2.22
CA PRO A 53 22.11 -28.22 -3.21
C PRO A 53 22.58 -28.56 -4.65
N GLU A 54 23.77 -29.13 -4.80
CA GLU A 54 24.33 -29.59 -6.07
C GLU A 54 23.56 -30.78 -6.69
N LEU A 55 22.81 -31.54 -5.89
CA LEU A 55 21.96 -32.64 -6.34
C LEU A 55 20.50 -32.23 -6.55
N ALA A 56 20.14 -30.98 -6.22
CA ALA A 56 18.77 -30.51 -6.29
C ALA A 56 18.29 -30.38 -7.74
N THR A 57 17.22 -31.10 -8.08
CA THR A 57 16.57 -31.02 -9.40
C THR A 57 15.42 -30.01 -9.43
N LYS A 58 14.98 -29.55 -8.27
CA LYS A 58 13.85 -28.64 -8.10
C LYS A 58 14.26 -27.46 -7.23
N LYS A 59 13.63 -26.32 -7.49
CA LYS A 59 13.74 -25.12 -6.66
C LYS A 59 12.37 -24.59 -6.28
N LEU A 60 12.28 -24.01 -5.09
CA LEU A 60 11.08 -23.31 -4.64
C LEU A 60 11.17 -21.85 -5.07
N ARG A 61 10.20 -21.39 -5.86
CA ARG A 61 10.11 -20.00 -6.30
C ARG A 61 9.12 -19.23 -5.44
N HIS A 62 9.57 -18.12 -4.86
CA HIS A 62 8.71 -17.17 -4.16
C HIS A 62 7.86 -16.36 -5.14
N VAL A 63 6.73 -15.84 -4.66
CA VAL A 63 5.93 -14.90 -5.45
C VAL A 63 6.71 -13.61 -5.71
N GLY A 64 6.66 -13.12 -6.95
CA GLY A 64 7.28 -11.84 -7.31
C GLY A 64 6.56 -10.62 -6.70
N ARG A 65 5.27 -10.75 -6.34
CA ARG A 65 4.48 -9.69 -5.69
C ARG A 65 3.71 -10.23 -4.49
N GLY A 66 3.58 -9.39 -3.46
CA GLY A 66 2.89 -9.73 -2.21
C GLY A 66 3.86 -10.11 -1.09
N GLY A 67 3.31 -10.61 0.02
CA GLY A 67 4.11 -10.97 1.18
C GLY A 67 4.95 -12.23 0.94
N ALA A 68 6.26 -12.12 1.11
CA ALA A 68 7.17 -13.26 1.12
C ALA A 68 7.17 -13.93 2.51
N HIS A 69 6.09 -14.62 2.87
CA HIS A 69 6.02 -15.41 4.10
C HIS A 69 5.79 -16.90 3.77
N ASP A 70 6.06 -17.78 4.73
CA ASP A 70 6.04 -19.23 4.53
C ASP A 70 4.68 -19.83 4.23
N LEU A 71 3.63 -19.25 4.80
CA LEU A 71 2.25 -19.67 4.56
C LEU A 71 1.66 -19.13 3.24
N ASN A 72 2.49 -18.52 2.38
CA ASN A 72 2.01 -18.00 1.11
C ASN A 72 1.94 -19.14 0.10
N GLY A 73 0.76 -19.76 -0.05
CA GLY A 73 0.54 -20.90 -0.94
C GLY A 73 0.71 -20.61 -2.44
N LEU A 74 1.04 -19.38 -2.83
CA LEU A 74 1.35 -19.01 -4.21
C LEU A 74 2.80 -19.31 -4.61
N ARG A 75 3.65 -19.87 -3.73
CA ARG A 75 4.97 -20.35 -4.14
C ARG A 75 4.81 -21.56 -5.06
N VAL A 76 5.74 -21.72 -5.98
CA VAL A 76 5.70 -22.79 -6.99
C VAL A 76 7.00 -23.57 -6.94
N VAL A 77 6.91 -24.90 -6.96
CA VAL A 77 8.06 -25.79 -7.14
C VAL A 77 8.32 -25.92 -8.64
N LEU A 78 9.53 -25.58 -9.06
CA LEU A 78 9.94 -25.52 -10.45
C LEU A 78 11.17 -26.36 -10.70
N ASP A 79 11.51 -26.54 -11.98
CA ASP A 79 12.80 -27.12 -12.31
C ASP A 79 13.94 -26.19 -11.87
N VAL A 80 15.06 -26.77 -11.45
CA VAL A 80 16.23 -25.98 -11.01
C VAL A 80 16.73 -25.04 -12.12
N ASN A 81 16.57 -25.44 -13.39
CA ASN A 81 16.99 -24.69 -14.56
C ASN A 81 15.95 -23.68 -15.07
N ASP A 82 14.73 -23.66 -14.51
CA ASP A 82 13.72 -22.69 -14.94
C ASP A 82 14.22 -21.26 -14.66
N PRO A 83 14.07 -20.31 -15.58
CA PRO A 83 14.58 -18.96 -15.37
C PRO A 83 13.88 -18.28 -14.19
N ASP A 84 14.67 -17.57 -13.38
CA ASP A 84 14.11 -16.70 -12.36
C ASP A 84 13.40 -15.51 -13.03
N PRO A 85 12.25 -15.06 -12.51
CA PRO A 85 11.55 -13.91 -13.06
C PRO A 85 12.40 -12.65 -12.88
N GLU A 86 12.21 -11.68 -13.77
CA GLU A 86 12.86 -10.39 -13.63
C GLU A 86 12.53 -9.79 -12.25
N PRO A 87 13.55 -9.34 -11.48
CA PRO A 87 13.32 -8.71 -10.20
C PRO A 87 12.40 -7.51 -10.36
N ILE A 88 11.28 -7.52 -9.63
CA ILE A 88 10.36 -6.39 -9.63
C ILE A 88 11.01 -5.28 -8.83
N ARG A 89 11.50 -4.25 -9.51
CA ARG A 89 12.00 -3.05 -8.87
C ARG A 89 10.82 -2.15 -8.54
N VAL A 90 10.64 -1.87 -7.25
CA VAL A 90 9.77 -0.77 -6.84
C VAL A 90 10.52 0.51 -7.17
N PRO A 91 9.93 1.41 -7.99
CA PRO A 91 10.56 2.68 -8.28
C PRO A 91 10.82 3.48 -7.00
N ASP A 92 12.04 3.98 -6.83
CA ASP A 92 12.36 4.87 -5.71
C ASP A 92 11.76 6.26 -5.99
N PRO A 93 10.85 6.78 -5.13
CA PRO A 93 10.30 8.12 -5.30
C PRO A 93 11.37 9.21 -5.33
N GLU A 94 12.52 9.04 -4.66
CA GLU A 94 13.58 10.06 -4.63
C GLU A 94 14.35 10.16 -5.96
N GLU A 95 14.43 9.06 -6.71
CA GLU A 95 15.06 9.02 -8.03
C GLU A 95 14.13 9.52 -9.16
N MET A 96 12.83 9.66 -8.88
CA MET A 96 11.86 10.16 -9.85
C MET A 96 11.96 11.66 -10.07
N THR A 97 11.67 12.09 -11.30
CA THR A 97 11.44 13.51 -11.58
C THR A 97 10.18 14.01 -10.88
N HIS A 98 10.11 15.32 -10.62
CA HIS A 98 8.91 15.92 -10.02
C HIS A 98 7.62 15.67 -10.82
N ALA A 99 7.71 15.56 -12.15
CA ALA A 99 6.55 15.26 -13.00
C ALA A 99 6.05 13.81 -12.78
N GLU A 100 6.97 12.86 -12.67
CA GLU A 100 6.65 11.45 -12.40
C GLU A 100 6.08 11.27 -10.99
N GLN A 101 6.67 11.94 -10.00
CA GLN A 101 6.13 11.97 -8.63
C GLN A 101 4.69 12.53 -8.61
N ALA A 102 4.45 13.64 -9.32
CA ALA A 102 3.12 14.26 -9.41
C ALA A 102 2.11 13.32 -10.08
N PHE A 103 2.51 12.64 -11.16
CA PHE A 103 1.66 11.66 -11.85
C PHE A 103 1.35 10.45 -10.96
N MET A 104 2.35 9.92 -10.25
CA MET A 104 2.16 8.82 -9.31
C MET A 104 1.23 9.23 -8.15
N ALA A 105 1.39 10.44 -7.63
CA ALA A 105 0.51 11.02 -6.62
C ALA A 105 -0.93 11.16 -7.12
N GLU A 106 -1.13 11.63 -8.35
CA GLU A 106 -2.46 11.71 -8.96
C GLU A 106 -3.09 10.33 -9.12
N ARG A 107 -2.32 9.35 -9.58
CA ARG A 107 -2.80 7.96 -9.71
C ARG A 107 -3.22 7.38 -8.36
N LEU A 108 -2.45 7.62 -7.30
CA LEU A 108 -2.79 7.19 -5.95
C LEU A 108 -4.07 7.86 -5.41
N ARG A 109 -4.31 9.14 -5.76
CA ARG A 109 -5.57 9.83 -5.45
C ARG A 109 -6.75 9.21 -6.18
N TYR A 110 -6.60 8.95 -7.49
CA TYR A 110 -7.65 8.31 -8.29
C TYR A 110 -8.03 6.93 -7.73
N LEU A 111 -7.05 6.17 -7.23
CA LEU A 111 -7.27 4.87 -6.59
C LEU A 111 -7.82 4.97 -5.14
N GLY A 112 -8.06 6.18 -4.62
CA GLY A 112 -8.53 6.40 -3.26
C GLY A 112 -7.53 6.02 -2.17
N ARG A 113 -6.24 5.89 -2.51
CA ARG A 113 -5.15 5.55 -1.58
C ARG A 113 -4.50 6.78 -0.95
N MET A 114 -4.77 7.96 -1.49
CA MET A 114 -4.34 9.25 -0.96
C MET A 114 -5.50 10.25 -1.06
N PRO A 115 -5.72 11.10 -0.03
CA PRO A 115 -6.75 12.13 -0.10
C PRO A 115 -6.46 13.14 -1.23
N ALA A 116 -7.53 13.71 -1.78
CA ALA A 116 -7.43 14.84 -2.68
C ALA A 116 -6.71 16.01 -1.98
N PRO A 117 -5.89 16.80 -2.71
CA PRO A 117 -5.28 17.97 -2.12
C PRO A 117 -6.41 18.92 -1.66
N PRO A 118 -6.26 19.59 -0.52
CA PRO A 118 -7.25 20.55 -0.07
C PRO A 118 -7.44 21.61 -1.16
N HIS A 119 -8.69 21.93 -1.48
CA HIS A 119 -8.99 22.96 -2.46
C HIS A 119 -8.44 24.30 -1.92
N ARG A 120 -7.32 24.75 -2.48
CA ARG A 120 -6.77 26.07 -2.16
C ARG A 120 -7.57 27.08 -2.95
N VAL A 121 -8.57 27.67 -2.30
CA VAL A 121 -9.27 28.83 -2.84
C VAL A 121 -8.21 29.92 -3.09
N PRO A 122 -8.06 30.44 -4.32
CA PRO A 122 -7.05 31.45 -4.62
C PRO A 122 -7.23 32.63 -3.67
N ALA A 123 -6.12 33.11 -3.11
CA ALA A 123 -6.09 34.30 -2.28
C ALA A 123 -6.30 35.55 -3.16
N GLY A 124 -7.47 35.68 -3.79
CA GLY A 124 -7.98 36.98 -4.21
C GLY A 124 -8.33 37.80 -2.96
N GLU A 125 -8.62 39.09 -3.14
CA GLU A 125 -9.25 39.89 -2.09
C GLU A 125 -10.52 39.18 -1.62
N ARG A 126 -10.43 38.54 -0.45
CA ARG A 126 -11.55 37.83 0.14
C ARG A 126 -12.64 38.85 0.46
N MET A 127 -13.87 38.52 0.09
CA MET A 127 -15.03 39.37 0.36
C MET A 127 -15.16 39.62 1.87
N ASP A 128 -15.06 40.88 2.29
CA ASP A 128 -15.30 41.29 3.66
C ASP A 128 -16.74 41.80 3.78
N PRO A 129 -17.66 41.01 4.36
CA PRO A 129 -19.06 41.40 4.38
C PRO A 129 -19.31 42.72 5.13
N ALA A 130 -18.43 43.11 6.06
CA ALA A 130 -18.56 44.37 6.81
C ALA A 130 -18.34 45.62 5.94
N LYS A 131 -17.65 45.48 4.80
CA LYS A 131 -17.34 46.59 3.88
C LYS A 131 -18.36 46.78 2.77
N HIS A 132 -19.37 45.91 2.69
CA HIS A 132 -20.30 45.88 1.56
C HIS A 132 -21.76 45.81 2.04
N GLU A 133 -22.67 46.32 1.21
CA GLU A 133 -24.10 46.26 1.48
C GLU A 133 -24.65 44.84 1.34
N ALA A 134 -25.78 44.55 2.01
CA ALA A 134 -26.36 43.21 2.05
C ALA A 134 -26.66 42.65 0.66
N ALA A 135 -27.16 43.48 -0.25
CA ALA A 135 -27.43 43.09 -1.64
C ALA A 135 -26.17 42.63 -2.39
N VAL A 136 -25.03 43.28 -2.16
CA VAL A 136 -23.74 42.93 -2.78
C VAL A 136 -23.22 41.61 -2.20
N VAL A 137 -23.34 41.43 -0.88
CA VAL A 137 -22.97 40.16 -0.22
C VAL A 137 -23.84 39.01 -0.72
N LEU A 138 -25.15 39.21 -0.82
CA LEU A 138 -26.07 38.22 -1.39
C LEU A 138 -25.73 37.88 -2.83
N GLY A 139 -25.43 38.89 -3.65
CA GLY A 139 -24.98 38.73 -5.03
C GLY A 139 -23.69 37.90 -5.15
N TYR A 140 -22.70 38.21 -4.31
CA TYR A 140 -21.44 37.47 -4.23
C TYR A 140 -21.65 36.01 -3.83
N LEU A 141 -22.47 35.76 -2.81
CA LEU A 141 -22.74 34.41 -2.31
C LEU A 141 -23.44 33.51 -3.33
N MET A 142 -24.21 34.07 -4.28
CA MET A 142 -24.84 33.27 -5.34
C MET A 142 -23.83 32.58 -6.27
N GLY A 143 -22.64 33.17 -6.48
CA GLY A 143 -21.61 32.66 -7.38
C GLY A 143 -20.43 31.95 -6.69
N CYS A 144 -20.42 31.89 -5.36
CA CYS A 144 -19.29 31.35 -4.59
C CYS A 144 -19.38 29.85 -4.36
N ASP A 145 -18.22 29.24 -4.09
CA ASP A 145 -18.14 27.86 -3.61
C ASP A 145 -18.64 27.74 -2.15
N GLU A 146 -18.99 26.53 -1.73
CA GLU A 146 -19.54 26.28 -0.39
C GLU A 146 -18.56 26.65 0.74
N VAL A 147 -17.25 26.58 0.46
CA VAL A 147 -16.22 26.93 1.44
C VAL A 147 -16.18 28.44 1.69
N GLU A 148 -16.20 29.25 0.63
CA GLU A 148 -16.22 30.70 0.76
C GLU A 148 -17.57 31.20 1.29
N LYS A 149 -18.69 30.56 0.91
CA LYS A 149 -20.01 30.85 1.50
C LYS A 149 -19.97 30.69 3.01
N ARG A 150 -19.49 29.54 3.51
CA ARG A 150 -19.35 29.30 4.97
C ARG A 150 -18.48 30.34 5.65
N ARG A 151 -17.35 30.71 5.03
CA ARG A 151 -16.46 31.73 5.58
C ARG A 151 -17.14 33.09 5.70
N VAL A 152 -17.82 33.54 4.64
CA VAL A 152 -18.50 34.84 4.61
C VAL A 152 -19.69 34.85 5.58
N ILE A 153 -20.48 33.78 5.65
CA ILE A 153 -21.57 33.66 6.63
C ILE A 153 -21.04 33.66 8.06
N ALA A 154 -19.95 32.93 8.34
CA ALA A 154 -19.32 32.96 9.66
C ALA A 154 -18.83 34.36 10.02
N ALA A 155 -18.21 35.08 9.07
CA ALA A 155 -17.80 36.47 9.27
C ALA A 155 -19.00 37.39 9.53
N GLU A 156 -20.11 37.22 8.80
CA GLU A 156 -21.36 37.95 9.00
C GLU A 156 -21.97 37.68 10.39
N MET A 157 -22.00 36.42 10.84
CA MET A 157 -22.47 36.03 12.17
C MET A 157 -21.66 36.67 13.30
N THR A 158 -20.34 36.81 13.12
CA THR A 158 -19.47 37.48 14.11
C THR A 158 -19.48 39.01 14.01
N GLY A 159 -20.00 39.57 12.92
CA GLY A 159 -19.92 40.99 12.58
C GLY A 159 -21.26 41.71 12.70
N LEU A 160 -21.76 42.20 11.57
CA LEU A 160 -23.00 42.99 11.48
C LEU A 160 -24.28 42.17 11.69
N ALA A 161 -24.19 40.83 11.55
CA ALA A 161 -25.26 39.88 11.78
C ALA A 161 -26.60 40.24 11.11
N ARG A 162 -26.57 40.64 9.84
CA ARG A 162 -27.76 41.06 9.10
C ARG A 162 -28.72 39.89 8.87
N GLU A 163 -29.95 40.02 9.36
CA GLU A 163 -30.97 38.96 9.32
C GLU A 163 -31.28 38.47 7.90
N GLU A 164 -31.37 39.37 6.92
CA GLU A 164 -31.67 39.02 5.52
C GLU A 164 -30.68 38.02 4.91
N ILE A 165 -29.41 38.08 5.33
CA ILE A 165 -28.34 37.19 4.86
C ILE A 165 -28.38 35.87 5.63
N LEU A 166 -28.53 35.94 6.96
CA LEU A 166 -28.50 34.79 7.85
C LEU A 166 -29.74 33.90 7.73
N GLU A 167 -30.90 34.49 7.44
CA GLU A 167 -32.14 33.74 7.19
C GLU A 167 -32.05 32.98 5.86
N LYS A 168 -31.52 33.63 4.81
CA LYS A 168 -31.43 33.04 3.47
C LYS A 168 -30.40 31.91 3.37
N TYR A 169 -29.31 31.99 4.14
CA TYR A 169 -28.25 30.97 4.17
C TYR A 169 -28.22 30.19 5.49
N ARG A 170 -29.39 30.01 6.11
CA ARG A 170 -29.53 29.29 7.37
C ARG A 170 -29.12 27.82 7.20
N GLY A 171 -28.09 27.39 7.92
CA GLY A 171 -27.60 26.00 7.92
C GLY A 171 -26.45 25.71 6.96
N VAL A 172 -25.92 26.73 6.29
CA VAL A 172 -24.63 26.68 5.58
C VAL A 172 -23.48 26.74 6.58
#